data_AF-A0A7V6HHU7-F1
#
_entry.id   AF-A0A7V6HHU7-F1
#
_cell.length_a   1.000
_cell.length_b   1.000
_cell.length_c   1.000
_cell.angle_alpha   90.00
_cell.angle_beta   90.00
_cell.angle_gamma   90.00
#
_symmetry.space_group_name_H-M   'P 1'
#
loop_
_entity.id
_entity.type
_entity.pdbx_description
1 polymer ?
#
loop_
_entity_poly.entity_id
_entity_poly.type
_entity_poly.pdbx_seq_one_letter_code
_entity_poly.pdbx_strand_id
1 'polypeptide(L)'
;IDGVLFDKPLETLIVCPGGFSGSFTLPDSTANIGEFAFTYCKALTAVTIGRSVTGIDENAFGGNPSLTSINVHAANQHYASIDGVLFDKALETLITCPGGRIGSYTIPDGTTHIGEDAFESCEFLSSVTVPASVTSIGGDAFQRCPILTAVLFTGDAPTPGYSVFYDTPATVYYLPGKNGWTSSTFAGRPAVCWNPVFSSATPASGAFSLTLSGNANASLTVYIEASESLTSPDWVILDRITIPAGGTVTFTDTDFGTYPARFYRVTLP
;
A
#
# COMPACT_ATOMS: atom_id res chain seq x y z
N ILE A 1 5.51 22.46 -23.10
CA ILE A 1 6.51 21.49 -23.63
C ILE A 1 5.75 20.20 -23.90
N ASP A 2 5.80 19.64 -25.11
CA ASP A 2 5.08 18.40 -25.45
C ASP A 2 3.58 18.41 -25.09
N GLY A 3 2.93 19.56 -25.29
CA GLY A 3 1.52 19.78 -24.92
C GLY A 3 1.26 20.08 -23.44
N VAL A 4 2.24 19.92 -22.55
CA VAL A 4 2.17 20.32 -21.13
C VAL A 4 2.33 21.83 -20.99
N LEU A 5 1.44 22.45 -20.21
CA LEU A 5 1.41 23.89 -19.95
C LEU A 5 2.32 24.24 -18.77
N PHE A 6 3.15 25.25 -18.99
CA PHE A 6 4.01 25.87 -17.99
C PHE A 6 3.78 27.37 -17.99
N ASP A 7 4.22 28.04 -16.93
CA ASP A 7 4.41 29.49 -16.96
C ASP A 7 5.49 29.91 -17.97
N LYS A 8 5.55 31.21 -18.26
CA LYS A 8 6.48 31.78 -19.27
C LYS A 8 7.97 31.50 -18.99
N PRO A 9 8.47 31.45 -17.73
CA PRO A 9 9.85 31.05 -17.44
C PRO A 9 10.08 29.53 -17.35
N LEU A 10 9.04 28.69 -17.47
CA LEU A 10 9.11 27.24 -17.26
C LEU A 10 9.52 26.84 -15.83
N GLU A 11 9.21 27.71 -14.87
CA GLU A 11 9.46 27.50 -13.44
C GLU A 11 8.30 26.72 -12.80
N THR A 12 7.08 26.89 -13.29
CA THR A 12 5.89 26.24 -12.75
C THR A 12 5.20 25.41 -13.82
N LEU A 13 5.06 24.10 -13.57
CA LEU A 13 4.16 23.25 -14.34
C LEU A 13 2.72 23.56 -13.91
N ILE A 14 1.90 24.04 -14.83
CA ILE A 14 0.52 24.44 -14.57
C ILE A 14 -0.43 23.28 -14.79
N VAL A 15 -0.37 22.65 -15.96
CA VAL A 15 -1.24 21.49 -16.26
C VAL A 15 -0.63 20.58 -17.33
N CYS A 16 -0.68 19.29 -17.06
CA CYS A 16 -0.53 18.21 -18.02
C CYS A 16 -1.92 17.84 -18.56
N PRO A 17 -2.14 17.86 -19.89
CA PRO A 17 -3.43 17.47 -20.45
C PRO A 17 -3.82 16.05 -20.06
N GLY A 18 -5.08 15.81 -19.68
CA GLY A 18 -5.54 14.46 -19.28
C GLY A 18 -5.41 13.37 -20.37
N GLY A 19 -5.25 13.77 -21.63
CA GLY A 19 -4.97 12.88 -22.76
C GLY A 19 -3.47 12.62 -23.01
N PHE A 20 -2.56 13.17 -22.19
CA PHE A 20 -1.14 12.88 -22.28
C PHE A 20 -0.89 11.39 -22.02
N SER A 21 0.01 10.81 -22.81
CA SER A 21 0.31 9.37 -22.75
C SER A 21 1.82 9.13 -22.71
N GLY A 22 2.22 8.09 -21.98
CA GLY A 22 3.63 7.76 -21.79
C GLY A 22 4.25 8.46 -20.59
N SER A 23 5.56 8.67 -20.63
CA SER A 23 6.31 9.27 -19.52
C SER A 23 6.59 10.75 -19.73
N PHE A 24 6.60 11.53 -18.65
CA PHE A 24 6.99 12.93 -18.69
C PHE A 24 8.21 13.21 -17.79
N THR A 25 9.21 13.92 -18.30
CA THR A 25 10.36 14.38 -17.52
C THR A 25 10.28 15.89 -17.36
N LEU A 26 10.23 16.35 -16.11
CA LEU A 26 10.22 17.77 -15.82
C LEU A 26 11.55 18.41 -16.26
N PRO A 27 11.52 19.56 -16.96
CA PRO A 27 12.73 20.34 -17.25
C PRO A 27 13.50 20.69 -15.98
N ASP A 28 14.83 20.79 -16.08
CA ASP A 28 15.68 21.20 -14.96
C ASP A 28 15.40 22.64 -14.48
N SER A 29 14.67 23.46 -15.24
CA SER A 29 14.22 24.79 -14.82
C SER A 29 12.99 24.77 -13.92
N THR A 30 12.27 23.65 -13.82
CA THR A 30 11.00 23.60 -13.07
C THR A 30 11.28 23.59 -11.58
N ALA A 31 10.76 24.62 -10.90
CA ALA A 31 10.80 24.80 -9.46
C ALA A 31 9.53 24.25 -8.78
N ASN A 32 8.37 24.35 -9.44
CA ASN A 32 7.08 24.00 -8.84
C ASN A 32 6.23 23.11 -9.76
N ILE A 33 5.53 22.16 -9.15
CA ILE A 33 4.44 21.39 -9.76
C ILE A 33 3.14 21.90 -9.12
N GLY A 34 2.32 22.59 -9.91
CA GLY A 34 1.13 23.27 -9.42
C GLY A 34 0.01 22.32 -8.99
N GLU A 35 -0.97 22.90 -8.31
CA GLU A 35 -2.18 22.22 -7.86
C GLU A 35 -2.87 21.51 -9.03
N PHE A 36 -3.22 20.25 -8.83
CA PHE A 36 -3.83 19.38 -9.85
C PHE A 36 -3.05 19.20 -11.18
N ALA A 37 -1.75 19.53 -11.19
CA ALA A 37 -0.92 19.55 -12.40
C ALA A 37 -1.01 18.30 -13.28
N PHE A 38 -1.03 17.11 -12.70
CA PHE A 38 -1.13 15.83 -13.40
C PHE A 38 -2.44 15.10 -13.09
N THR A 39 -3.48 15.76 -12.58
CA THR A 39 -4.69 15.04 -12.19
C THR A 39 -5.42 14.42 -13.39
N TYR A 40 -5.89 13.18 -13.23
CA TYR A 40 -6.65 12.45 -14.24
C TYR A 40 -5.95 12.26 -15.60
N CYS A 41 -4.61 12.18 -15.61
CA CYS A 41 -3.83 11.79 -16.78
C CYS A 41 -3.89 10.26 -16.97
N LYS A 42 -4.98 9.80 -17.61
CA LYS A 42 -5.35 8.36 -17.66
C LYS A 42 -4.31 7.45 -18.32
N ALA A 43 -3.46 7.99 -19.19
CA ALA A 43 -2.44 7.23 -19.93
C ALA A 43 -1.00 7.64 -19.58
N LEU A 44 -0.80 8.52 -18.59
CA LEU A 44 0.52 8.87 -18.06
C LEU A 44 1.06 7.67 -17.28
N THR A 45 2.25 7.19 -17.66
CA THR A 45 2.84 5.97 -17.08
C THR A 45 3.95 6.25 -16.07
N ALA A 46 4.67 7.36 -16.24
CA ALA A 46 5.75 7.76 -15.35
C ALA A 46 5.96 9.28 -15.35
N VAL A 47 6.39 9.82 -14.20
CA VAL A 47 6.90 11.19 -14.09
C VAL A 47 8.31 11.18 -13.51
N THR A 48 9.21 11.99 -14.07
CA THR A 48 10.54 12.21 -13.51
C THR A 48 10.67 13.64 -13.01
N ILE A 49 10.78 13.79 -11.69
CA ILE A 49 10.99 15.05 -10.98
C ILE A 49 12.46 15.46 -11.07
N GLY A 50 12.69 16.63 -11.66
CA GLY A 50 14.02 17.19 -11.90
C GLY A 50 14.71 17.68 -10.63
N ARG A 51 15.98 18.09 -10.76
CA ARG A 51 16.83 18.50 -9.62
C ARG A 51 16.36 19.77 -8.90
N SER A 52 15.63 20.64 -9.59
CA SER A 52 15.30 21.99 -9.14
C SER A 52 13.91 22.11 -8.52
N VAL A 53 13.10 21.04 -8.55
CA VAL A 53 11.74 21.08 -7.98
C VAL A 53 11.84 21.21 -6.46
N THR A 54 11.27 22.30 -5.95
CA THR A 54 11.18 22.64 -4.53
C THR A 54 9.74 22.56 -4.02
N GLY A 55 8.74 22.78 -4.88
CA GLY A 55 7.31 22.76 -4.52
C GLY A 55 6.52 21.73 -5.31
N ILE A 56 5.66 20.98 -4.62
CA ILE A 56 4.63 20.12 -5.19
C ILE A 56 3.35 20.47 -4.42
N ASP A 57 2.41 21.08 -5.11
CA ASP A 57 1.17 21.55 -4.52
C ASP A 57 0.15 20.40 -4.33
N GLU A 58 -0.94 20.71 -3.65
CA GLU A 58 -2.00 19.77 -3.29
C GLU A 58 -2.54 19.00 -4.51
N ASN A 59 -2.70 17.70 -4.31
CA ASN A 59 -3.23 16.73 -5.26
C ASN A 59 -2.65 16.80 -6.70
N ALA A 60 -1.38 17.23 -6.83
CA ALA A 60 -0.70 17.35 -8.11
C ALA A 60 -0.68 16.06 -8.94
N PHE A 61 -0.83 14.88 -8.33
CA PHE A 61 -0.78 13.57 -8.97
C PHE A 61 -2.08 12.73 -8.79
N GLY A 62 -3.18 13.35 -8.39
CA GLY A 62 -4.45 12.65 -8.11
C GLY A 62 -5.06 11.91 -9.30
N GLY A 63 -5.70 10.77 -9.03
CA GLY A 63 -6.54 10.09 -10.02
C GLY A 63 -5.82 9.58 -11.28
N ASN A 64 -4.58 9.09 -11.15
CA ASN A 64 -3.75 8.61 -12.27
C ASN A 64 -3.66 7.07 -12.34
N PRO A 65 -4.60 6.38 -13.00
CA PRO A 65 -4.71 4.91 -12.94
C PRO A 65 -3.61 4.15 -13.68
N SER A 66 -2.89 4.82 -14.59
CA SER A 66 -1.77 4.20 -15.35
C SER A 66 -0.40 4.62 -14.82
N LEU A 67 -0.33 5.55 -13.88
CA LEU A 67 0.94 6.06 -13.35
C LEU A 67 1.54 4.99 -12.45
N THR A 68 2.68 4.43 -12.85
CA THR A 68 3.34 3.33 -12.12
C THR A 68 4.56 3.80 -11.34
N SER A 69 5.15 4.94 -11.71
CA SER A 69 6.33 5.47 -11.02
C SER A 69 6.42 6.99 -11.09
N ILE A 70 6.73 7.60 -9.94
CA ILE A 70 7.25 8.96 -9.81
C ILE A 70 8.70 8.83 -9.36
N ASN A 71 9.63 9.17 -10.24
CA ASN A 71 11.06 9.08 -10.00
C ASN A 71 11.63 10.46 -9.68
N VAL A 72 12.46 10.56 -8.65
CA VAL A 72 13.12 11.82 -8.29
C VAL A 72 14.60 11.76 -8.62
N HIS A 73 15.11 12.78 -9.31
CA HIS A 73 16.52 12.91 -9.60
C HIS A 73 17.35 12.96 -8.30
N ALA A 74 18.44 12.19 -8.21
CA ALA A 74 19.22 12.03 -6.97
C ALA A 74 19.73 13.35 -6.35
N ALA A 75 20.02 14.35 -7.21
CA ALA A 75 20.47 15.67 -6.80
C ALA A 75 19.34 16.63 -6.33
N ASN A 76 18.06 16.22 -6.40
CA ASN A 76 16.97 17.01 -5.84
C ASN A 76 17.15 17.12 -4.31
N GLN A 77 17.01 18.32 -3.76
CA GLN A 77 17.27 18.62 -2.35
C GLN A 77 16.02 18.53 -1.45
N HIS A 78 14.83 18.40 -2.03
CA HIS A 78 13.54 18.48 -1.34
C HIS A 78 12.73 17.19 -1.36
N TYR A 79 12.93 16.35 -2.38
CA TYR A 79 12.17 15.13 -2.59
C TYR A 79 13.08 13.93 -2.82
N ALA A 80 12.51 12.75 -2.64
CA ALA A 80 13.10 11.48 -2.97
C ALA A 80 12.02 10.52 -3.49
N SER A 81 12.43 9.43 -4.14
CA SER A 81 11.53 8.35 -4.51
C SER A 81 12.10 7.01 -4.11
N ILE A 82 11.25 6.14 -3.58
CA ILE A 82 11.57 4.73 -3.32
C ILE A 82 10.58 3.89 -4.09
N ASP A 83 11.07 3.03 -4.98
CA ASP A 83 10.23 2.13 -5.77
C ASP A 83 9.05 2.84 -6.48
N GLY A 84 9.35 4.00 -7.07
CA GLY A 84 8.39 4.83 -7.78
C GLY A 84 7.41 5.62 -6.91
N VAL A 85 7.48 5.53 -5.58
CA VAL A 85 6.64 6.29 -4.64
C VAL A 85 7.38 7.54 -4.20
N LEU A 86 6.67 8.67 -4.16
CA LEU A 86 7.21 10.00 -3.86
C LEU A 86 7.21 10.26 -2.34
N PHE A 87 8.34 10.75 -1.87
CA PHE A 87 8.57 11.16 -0.48
C PHE A 87 9.21 12.55 -0.44
N ASP A 88 9.17 13.16 0.74
CA ASP A 88 10.08 14.24 1.07
C ASP A 88 11.54 13.74 1.09
N LYS A 89 12.50 14.66 1.13
CA LYS A 89 13.93 14.29 1.05
C LYS A 89 14.37 13.38 2.19
N ALA A 90 13.82 13.59 3.38
CA ALA A 90 14.17 12.85 4.58
C ALA A 90 13.49 11.48 4.66
N LEU A 91 12.54 11.18 3.77
CA LEU A 91 11.69 9.97 3.79
C LEU A 91 10.76 9.89 5.01
N GLU A 92 10.54 11.02 5.68
CA GLU A 92 9.66 11.13 6.85
C GLU A 92 8.19 11.20 6.43
N THR A 93 7.91 11.71 5.22
CA THR A 93 6.55 11.86 4.69
C THR A 93 6.40 11.16 3.36
N LEU A 94 5.49 10.18 3.29
CA LEU A 94 5.01 9.64 2.02
C LEU A 94 4.03 10.65 1.41
N ILE A 95 4.40 11.22 0.27
CA ILE A 95 3.62 12.28 -0.39
C ILE A 95 2.62 11.67 -1.36
N THR A 96 3.07 10.76 -2.22
CA THR A 96 2.19 10.15 -3.24
C THR A 96 2.67 8.78 -3.66
N CYS A 97 1.77 7.81 -3.61
CA CYS A 97 1.84 6.52 -4.28
C CYS A 97 1.19 6.61 -5.66
N PRO A 98 1.86 6.14 -6.73
CA PRO A 98 1.28 6.10 -8.06
C PRO A 98 -0.02 5.28 -8.12
N GLY A 99 -1.08 5.83 -8.72
CA GLY A 99 -2.41 5.19 -8.79
C GLY A 99 -2.45 3.87 -9.58
N GLY A 100 -1.49 3.66 -10.49
CA GLY A 100 -1.30 2.42 -11.24
C GLY A 100 -0.45 1.37 -10.53
N ARG A 101 -0.13 1.55 -9.23
CA ARG A 101 0.62 0.56 -8.45
C ARG A 101 -0.18 -0.73 -8.27
N ILE A 102 0.45 -1.87 -8.58
CA ILE A 102 -0.18 -3.19 -8.51
C ILE A 102 0.29 -3.95 -7.27
N GLY A 103 -0.64 -4.67 -6.63
CA GLY A 103 -0.33 -5.61 -5.56
C GLY A 103 -0.12 -4.92 -4.22
N SER A 104 0.96 -5.26 -3.52
CA SER A 104 1.21 -4.74 -2.17
C SER A 104 2.26 -3.64 -2.14
N TYR A 105 2.18 -2.78 -1.12
CA TYR A 105 3.24 -1.83 -0.81
C TYR A 105 3.63 -1.87 0.67
N THR A 106 4.93 -1.88 0.93
CA THR A 106 5.47 -1.72 2.29
C THR A 106 6.10 -0.34 2.37
N ILE A 107 5.52 0.51 3.23
CA ILE A 107 6.07 1.83 3.48
C ILE A 107 7.42 1.66 4.21
N PRO A 108 8.51 2.33 3.77
CA PRO A 108 9.82 2.19 4.39
C PRO A 108 9.86 2.58 5.87
N ASP A 109 10.66 1.86 6.66
CA ASP A 109 10.94 2.24 8.04
C ASP A 109 11.53 3.66 8.11
N GLY A 110 11.11 4.43 9.12
CA GLY A 110 11.51 5.83 9.28
C GLY A 110 10.48 6.83 8.74
N THR A 111 9.55 6.40 7.88
CA THR A 111 8.39 7.23 7.53
C THR A 111 7.51 7.43 8.76
N THR A 112 7.22 8.69 9.08
CA THR A 112 6.45 9.11 10.25
C THR A 112 5.07 9.64 9.88
N HIS A 113 4.90 10.10 8.64
CA HIS A 113 3.66 10.69 8.13
C HIS A 113 3.24 10.04 6.80
N ILE A 114 1.96 9.71 6.68
CA ILE A 114 1.31 9.45 5.39
C ILE A 114 0.56 10.73 5.03
N GLY A 115 0.90 11.34 3.90
CA GLY A 115 0.30 12.60 3.45
C GLY A 115 -1.19 12.50 3.14
N GLU A 116 -1.80 13.67 2.97
CA GLU A 116 -3.14 13.80 2.39
C GLU A 116 -3.14 13.25 0.96
N ASP A 117 -4.22 12.54 0.59
CA ASP A 117 -4.39 11.88 -0.72
C ASP A 117 -3.26 10.91 -1.14
N ALA A 118 -2.39 10.50 -0.21
CA ALA A 118 -1.14 9.85 -0.56
C ALA A 118 -1.30 8.52 -1.32
N PHE A 119 -2.41 7.81 -1.17
CA PHE A 119 -2.78 6.63 -1.95
C PHE A 119 -4.12 6.82 -2.68
N GLU A 120 -4.58 8.06 -2.89
CA GLU A 120 -5.86 8.34 -3.56
C GLU A 120 -5.92 7.60 -4.91
N SER A 121 -7.02 6.88 -5.15
CA SER A 121 -7.29 6.21 -6.43
C SER A 121 -6.19 5.22 -6.87
N CYS A 122 -5.56 4.51 -5.92
CA CYS A 122 -4.72 3.35 -6.22
C CYS A 122 -5.59 2.16 -6.66
N GLU A 123 -5.89 2.09 -7.96
CA GLU A 123 -6.84 1.16 -8.58
C GLU A 123 -6.47 -0.32 -8.41
N PHE A 124 -5.16 -0.61 -8.34
CA PHE A 124 -4.64 -1.99 -8.36
C PHE A 124 -3.87 -2.38 -7.10
N LEU A 125 -3.90 -1.53 -6.06
CA LEU A 125 -3.24 -1.78 -4.79
C LEU A 125 -4.13 -2.65 -3.90
N SER A 126 -3.67 -3.86 -3.60
CA SER A 126 -4.41 -4.85 -2.80
C SER A 126 -4.13 -4.75 -1.31
N SER A 127 -2.91 -4.37 -0.91
CA SER A 127 -2.55 -4.25 0.51
C SER A 127 -1.43 -3.26 0.79
N VAL A 128 -1.43 -2.71 2.01
CA VAL A 128 -0.39 -1.78 2.48
C VAL A 128 0.12 -2.22 3.86
N THR A 129 1.44 -2.27 4.03
CA THR A 129 2.08 -2.41 5.34
C THR A 129 2.63 -1.06 5.79
N VAL A 130 2.17 -0.60 6.95
CA VAL A 130 2.52 0.66 7.59
C VAL A 130 3.50 0.38 8.75
N PRO A 131 4.72 0.96 8.73
CA PRO A 131 5.75 0.71 9.72
C PRO A 131 5.39 1.36 11.05
N ALA A 132 6.05 0.89 12.12
CA ALA A 132 5.75 1.33 13.47
C ALA A 132 6.10 2.79 13.75
N SER A 133 6.90 3.41 12.88
CA SER A 133 7.28 4.82 12.96
C SER A 133 6.16 5.79 12.56
N VAL A 134 5.12 5.34 11.84
CA VAL A 134 4.04 6.23 11.40
C VAL A 134 3.17 6.65 12.59
N THR A 135 3.09 7.96 12.81
CA THR A 135 2.32 8.55 13.91
C THR A 135 1.08 9.30 13.45
N SER A 136 0.98 9.64 12.16
CA SER A 136 -0.18 10.34 11.59
C SER A 136 -0.48 9.95 10.15
N ILE A 137 -1.75 10.03 9.79
CA ILE A 137 -2.28 9.78 8.45
C ILE A 137 -3.10 11.00 8.02
N GLY A 138 -2.86 11.52 6.83
CA GLY A 138 -3.57 12.66 6.26
C GLY A 138 -5.04 12.38 5.94
N GLY A 139 -5.77 13.45 5.59
CA GLY A 139 -7.13 13.34 5.05
C GLY A 139 -7.14 12.52 3.77
N ASP A 140 -8.18 11.72 3.56
CA ASP A 140 -8.41 10.97 2.31
C ASP A 140 -7.22 10.09 1.82
N ALA A 141 -6.27 9.79 2.72
CA ALA A 141 -4.99 9.18 2.35
C ALA A 141 -5.10 7.83 1.63
N PHE A 142 -6.18 7.08 1.82
CA PHE A 142 -6.50 5.84 1.11
C PHE A 142 -7.88 5.90 0.46
N GLN A 143 -8.32 7.07 0.02
CA GLN A 143 -9.62 7.26 -0.63
C GLN A 143 -9.66 6.53 -1.99
N ARG A 144 -10.83 5.97 -2.35
CA ARG A 144 -11.12 5.38 -3.66
C ARG A 144 -10.12 4.31 -4.11
N CYS A 145 -9.68 3.45 -3.22
CA CYS A 145 -8.85 2.30 -3.54
C CYS A 145 -9.75 1.05 -3.63
N PRO A 146 -10.36 0.74 -4.79
CA PRO A 146 -11.49 -0.20 -4.87
C PRO A 146 -11.13 -1.65 -4.54
N ILE A 147 -9.86 -2.03 -4.63
CA ILE A 147 -9.39 -3.39 -4.34
C ILE A 147 -8.48 -3.48 -3.11
N LEU A 148 -8.26 -2.37 -2.39
CA LEU A 148 -7.45 -2.36 -1.17
C LEU A 148 -8.24 -3.04 -0.05
N THR A 149 -7.88 -4.29 0.27
CA THR A 149 -8.58 -5.13 1.24
C THR A 149 -7.91 -5.14 2.61
N ALA A 150 -6.60 -4.88 2.68
CA ALA A 150 -5.83 -4.97 3.92
C ALA A 150 -4.84 -3.81 4.11
N VAL A 151 -4.91 -3.14 5.26
CA VAL A 151 -3.86 -2.21 5.72
C VAL A 151 -3.34 -2.68 7.08
N LEU A 152 -2.09 -3.15 7.11
CA LEU A 152 -1.43 -3.64 8.32
C LEU A 152 -0.60 -2.55 8.98
N PHE A 153 -0.90 -2.23 10.23
CA PHE A 153 -0.06 -1.40 11.08
C PHE A 153 0.82 -2.27 11.98
N THR A 154 2.13 -2.04 11.92
CA THR A 154 3.11 -2.75 12.75
C THR A 154 3.40 -2.03 14.07
N GLY A 155 2.88 -0.81 14.25
CA GLY A 155 3.03 0.04 15.43
C GLY A 155 1.74 0.30 16.20
N ASP A 156 1.82 1.27 17.11
CA ASP A 156 0.67 1.83 17.81
C ASP A 156 -0.27 2.55 16.83
N ALA A 157 -1.53 2.75 17.22
CA ALA A 157 -2.50 3.40 16.35
C ALA A 157 -2.09 4.87 16.07
N PRO A 158 -1.89 5.26 14.79
CA PRO A 158 -1.59 6.65 14.45
C PRO A 158 -2.83 7.54 14.56
N THR A 159 -2.64 8.85 14.56
CA THR A 159 -3.75 9.80 14.45
C THR A 159 -4.30 9.82 13.02
N PRO A 160 -5.57 9.42 12.78
CA PRO A 160 -6.15 9.49 11.45
C PRO A 160 -6.65 10.90 11.13
N GLY A 161 -6.51 11.32 9.87
CA GLY A 161 -7.19 12.47 9.30
C GLY A 161 -8.68 12.20 9.06
N TYR A 162 -9.32 13.10 8.31
CA TYR A 162 -10.70 12.94 7.91
C TYR A 162 -10.81 11.95 6.73
N SER A 163 -11.89 11.18 6.67
CA SER A 163 -12.23 10.34 5.50
C SER A 163 -11.13 9.40 4.96
N VAL A 164 -10.15 9.01 5.79
CA VAL A 164 -8.95 8.23 5.40
C VAL A 164 -9.24 7.08 4.43
N PHE A 165 -10.33 6.33 4.65
CA PHE A 165 -10.75 5.19 3.81
C PHE A 165 -12.07 5.42 3.09
N TYR A 166 -12.40 6.66 2.69
CA TYR A 166 -13.62 6.92 1.92
C TYR A 166 -13.64 6.08 0.64
N ASP A 167 -14.74 5.37 0.40
CA ASP A 167 -14.93 4.50 -0.77
C ASP A 167 -13.84 3.42 -0.98
N THR A 168 -13.28 2.90 0.13
CA THR A 168 -12.19 1.89 0.12
C THR A 168 -12.51 0.69 1.01
N PRO A 169 -12.62 -0.55 0.53
CA PRO A 169 -13.16 -1.68 1.30
C PRO A 169 -12.21 -2.26 2.39
N ALA A 170 -11.12 -1.57 2.72
CA ALA A 170 -10.05 -2.06 3.57
C ALA A 170 -10.52 -2.51 4.96
N THR A 171 -9.95 -3.62 5.43
CA THR A 171 -9.86 -3.96 6.85
C THR A 171 -8.51 -3.49 7.38
N VAL A 172 -8.54 -2.80 8.51
CA VAL A 172 -7.34 -2.37 9.23
C VAL A 172 -6.89 -3.50 10.13
N TYR A 173 -5.64 -3.93 9.93
CA TYR A 173 -4.98 -4.93 10.75
C TYR A 173 -3.91 -4.27 11.61
N TYR A 174 -3.69 -4.80 12.82
CA TYR A 174 -2.59 -4.33 13.67
C TYR A 174 -1.93 -5.50 14.42
N LEU A 175 -0.64 -5.39 14.71
CA LEU A 175 0.07 -6.45 15.44
C LEU A 175 -0.33 -6.53 16.93
N PRO A 176 -0.20 -7.70 17.59
CA PRO A 176 -0.47 -7.84 19.01
C PRO A 176 0.40 -6.94 19.88
N GLY A 177 -0.15 -6.50 21.02
CA GLY A 177 0.59 -5.72 22.03
C GLY A 177 0.82 -4.25 21.67
N LYS A 178 0.12 -3.72 20.66
CA LYS A 178 0.20 -2.32 20.24
C LYS A 178 -0.89 -1.47 20.91
N ASN A 179 -0.54 -0.22 21.22
CA ASN A 179 -1.42 0.72 21.91
C ASN A 179 -2.36 1.45 20.94
N GLY A 180 -3.42 2.06 21.47
CA GLY A 180 -4.36 2.89 20.71
C GLY A 180 -5.42 2.13 19.90
N TRP A 181 -5.27 0.82 19.74
CA TRP A 181 -6.23 -0.05 19.05
C TRP A 181 -7.38 -0.53 19.96
N THR A 182 -8.06 0.40 20.64
CA THR A 182 -9.10 0.09 21.64
C THR A 182 -10.52 -0.04 21.07
N SER A 183 -10.71 0.41 19.83
CA SER A 183 -11.99 0.33 19.10
C SER A 183 -12.00 -0.85 18.13
N SER A 184 -13.18 -1.42 17.87
CA SER A 184 -13.38 -2.39 16.78
C SER A 184 -13.30 -1.76 15.39
N THR A 185 -13.11 -0.44 15.31
CA THR A 185 -12.93 0.31 14.07
C THR A 185 -11.79 1.33 14.18
N PHE A 186 -11.18 1.64 13.04
CA PHE A 186 -10.19 2.71 12.86
C PHE A 186 -10.54 3.49 11.59
N ALA A 187 -10.69 4.81 11.71
CA ALA A 187 -11.11 5.69 10.62
C ALA A 187 -12.32 5.17 9.80
N GLY A 188 -13.33 4.64 10.49
CA GLY A 188 -14.57 4.13 9.89
C GLY A 188 -14.48 2.72 9.30
N ARG A 189 -13.32 2.05 9.36
CA ARG A 189 -13.13 0.67 8.88
C ARG A 189 -12.96 -0.33 10.02
N PRO A 190 -13.30 -1.62 9.83
CA PRO A 190 -13.04 -2.64 10.83
C PRO A 190 -11.56 -2.68 11.21
N ALA A 191 -11.26 -2.72 12.51
CA ALA A 191 -9.91 -2.84 13.04
C ALA A 191 -9.75 -4.18 13.77
N VAL A 192 -8.80 -5.00 13.32
CA VAL A 192 -8.64 -6.39 13.75
C VAL A 192 -7.19 -6.66 14.13
N CYS A 193 -6.97 -7.21 15.32
CA CYS A 193 -5.65 -7.69 15.72
C CYS A 193 -5.22 -8.84 14.81
N TRP A 194 -4.09 -8.73 14.14
CA TRP A 194 -3.56 -9.80 13.30
C TRP A 194 -2.75 -10.78 14.15
N ASN A 195 -3.43 -11.81 14.66
CA ASN A 195 -2.83 -12.80 15.57
C ASN A 195 -3.30 -14.24 15.30
N PRO A 196 -3.04 -14.81 14.10
CA PRO A 196 -3.32 -16.23 13.88
C PRO A 196 -2.40 -17.07 14.77
N VAL A 197 -2.99 -17.98 15.56
CA VAL A 197 -2.23 -18.89 16.43
C VAL A 197 -2.26 -20.30 15.86
N PHE A 198 -1.08 -20.89 15.71
CA PHE A 198 -0.89 -22.25 15.23
C PHE A 198 -1.02 -23.24 16.40
N SER A 199 -2.01 -24.12 16.31
CA SER A 199 -2.28 -25.12 17.36
C SER A 199 -1.72 -26.50 17.02
N SER A 200 -1.69 -26.87 15.74
CA SER A 200 -0.98 -28.07 15.27
C SER A 200 -0.67 -28.00 13.77
N ALA A 201 0.36 -28.72 13.35
CA ALA A 201 0.70 -28.97 11.95
C ALA A 201 1.07 -30.46 11.82
N THR A 202 0.22 -31.24 11.13
CA THR A 202 0.37 -32.70 11.09
C THR A 202 0.46 -33.19 9.64
N PRO A 203 1.60 -33.77 9.23
CA PRO A 203 1.63 -34.60 8.04
C PRO A 203 0.99 -35.95 8.37
N ALA A 204 -0.07 -36.33 7.67
CA ALA A 204 -0.77 -37.60 7.85
C ALA A 204 -1.05 -38.24 6.50
N SER A 205 -0.48 -39.43 6.26
CA SER A 205 -0.85 -40.35 5.15
C SER A 205 -1.12 -39.66 3.80
N GLY A 206 -0.17 -38.83 3.33
CA GLY A 206 -0.27 -38.14 2.04
C GLY A 206 -0.98 -36.78 2.04
N ALA A 207 -1.39 -36.28 3.21
CA ALA A 207 -1.94 -34.94 3.41
C ALA A 207 -1.14 -34.14 4.44
N PHE A 208 -1.23 -32.81 4.38
CA PHE A 208 -0.74 -31.90 5.40
C PHE A 208 -1.90 -31.08 5.96
N SER A 209 -2.09 -31.06 7.27
CA SER A 209 -3.14 -30.25 7.91
C SER A 209 -2.56 -29.23 8.88
N LEU A 210 -3.20 -28.05 8.92
CA LEU A 210 -2.86 -26.92 9.76
C LEU A 210 -4.09 -26.45 10.52
N THR A 211 -4.04 -26.46 11.86
CA THR A 211 -5.14 -25.94 12.68
C THR A 211 -4.79 -24.56 13.22
N LEU A 212 -5.61 -23.58 12.86
CA LEU A 212 -5.48 -22.18 13.22
C LEU A 212 -6.58 -21.76 14.20
N SER A 213 -6.24 -20.98 15.20
CA SER A 213 -7.20 -20.26 16.03
C SER A 213 -7.10 -18.76 15.80
N GLY A 214 -8.26 -18.10 15.79
CA GLY A 214 -8.39 -16.67 15.55
C GLY A 214 -8.43 -15.85 16.83
N ASN A 215 -8.78 -14.58 16.71
CA ASN A 215 -8.96 -13.71 17.86
C ASN A 215 -10.19 -14.11 18.66
N ALA A 216 -10.17 -13.89 19.98
CA ALA A 216 -11.34 -14.13 20.82
C ALA A 216 -12.57 -13.27 20.41
N ASN A 217 -12.33 -12.03 19.95
CA ASN A 217 -13.38 -11.02 19.83
C ASN A 217 -13.73 -10.61 18.39
N ALA A 218 -13.05 -11.14 17.38
CA ALA A 218 -13.29 -10.81 15.99
C ALA A 218 -12.92 -11.98 15.08
N SER A 219 -13.67 -12.18 14.00
CA SER A 219 -13.26 -13.13 12.97
C SER A 219 -11.97 -12.67 12.32
N LEU A 220 -11.12 -13.63 11.96
CA LEU A 220 -9.81 -13.40 11.35
C LEU A 220 -9.77 -14.08 9.99
N THR A 221 -9.64 -13.31 8.91
CA THR A 221 -9.49 -13.87 7.56
C THR A 221 -8.01 -14.00 7.24
N VAL A 222 -7.56 -15.16 6.77
CA VAL A 222 -6.17 -15.42 6.41
C VAL A 222 -6.06 -16.07 5.03
N TYR A 223 -4.96 -15.83 4.32
CA TYR A 223 -4.55 -16.71 3.23
C TYR A 223 -3.59 -17.77 3.75
N ILE A 224 -3.75 -18.98 3.23
CA ILE A 224 -2.76 -20.04 3.34
C ILE A 224 -2.09 -20.16 1.99
N GLU A 225 -0.79 -19.95 1.97
CA GLU A 225 0.02 -20.02 0.76
C GLU A 225 1.03 -21.15 0.88
N ALA A 226 1.41 -21.73 -0.26
CA ALA A 226 2.48 -22.70 -0.32
C ALA A 226 3.46 -22.41 -1.45
N SER A 227 4.70 -22.85 -1.26
CA SER A 227 5.79 -22.77 -2.24
C SER A 227 6.63 -24.04 -2.16
N GLU A 228 7.10 -24.56 -3.29
CA GLU A 228 8.02 -25.71 -3.33
C GLU A 228 9.47 -25.34 -2.99
N SER A 229 9.76 -24.05 -2.86
CA SER A 229 11.11 -23.54 -2.58
C SER A 229 11.09 -22.37 -1.60
N LEU A 230 12.00 -22.36 -0.63
CA LEU A 230 12.29 -21.17 0.19
C LEU A 230 13.38 -20.29 -0.42
N THR A 231 14.22 -20.83 -1.31
CA THR A 231 15.34 -20.08 -1.91
C THR A 231 14.94 -19.32 -3.17
N SER A 232 13.89 -19.78 -3.86
CA SER A 232 13.25 -19.09 -4.99
C SER A 232 11.74 -19.28 -4.87
N PRO A 233 11.10 -18.63 -3.89
CA PRO A 233 9.72 -18.91 -3.59
C PRO A 233 8.76 -18.46 -4.68
N ASP A 234 7.82 -19.33 -5.02
CA ASP A 234 6.65 -19.04 -5.85
C ASP A 234 5.41 -19.37 -5.02
N TRP A 235 4.98 -18.39 -4.22
CA TRP A 235 3.91 -18.58 -3.24
C TRP A 235 2.56 -18.55 -3.94
N VAL A 236 1.85 -19.68 -3.90
CA VAL A 236 0.50 -19.84 -4.45
C VAL A 236 -0.50 -19.88 -3.30
N ILE A 237 -1.57 -19.09 -3.39
CA ILE A 237 -2.69 -19.15 -2.45
C ILE A 237 -3.40 -20.50 -2.64
N LEU A 238 -3.40 -21.31 -1.59
CA LEU A 238 -4.13 -22.58 -1.54
C LEU A 238 -5.56 -22.41 -1.02
N ASP A 239 -5.75 -21.53 -0.03
CA ASP A 239 -7.07 -21.30 0.57
C ASP A 239 -7.19 -19.90 1.19
N ARG A 240 -8.42 -19.41 1.29
CA ARG A 240 -8.82 -18.20 2.00
C ARG A 240 -9.76 -18.57 3.13
N ILE A 241 -9.25 -18.57 4.35
CA ILE A 241 -9.97 -19.07 5.53
C ILE A 241 -10.43 -17.91 6.41
N THR A 242 -11.71 -17.90 6.76
CA THR A 242 -12.25 -17.04 7.81
C THR A 242 -12.38 -17.84 9.10
N ILE A 243 -11.51 -17.56 10.08
CA ILE A 243 -11.58 -18.15 11.41
C ILE A 243 -12.63 -17.37 12.22
N PRO A 244 -13.70 -18.01 12.73
CA PRO A 244 -14.70 -17.33 13.56
C PRO A 244 -14.08 -16.76 14.85
N ALA A 245 -14.69 -15.71 15.40
CA ALA A 245 -14.29 -15.16 16.70
C ALA A 245 -14.29 -16.25 17.79
N GLY A 246 -13.15 -16.41 18.49
CA GLY A 246 -12.91 -17.45 19.50
C GLY A 246 -12.86 -18.88 18.94
N GLY A 247 -12.94 -19.04 17.62
CA GLY A 247 -13.02 -20.31 16.94
C GLY A 247 -11.67 -20.86 16.49
N THR A 248 -11.73 -22.09 15.99
CA THR A 248 -10.61 -22.77 15.32
C THR A 248 -11.07 -23.30 13.97
N VAL A 249 -10.16 -23.32 12.99
CA VAL A 249 -10.38 -23.91 11.67
C VAL A 249 -9.17 -24.77 11.31
N THR A 250 -9.41 -25.91 10.67
CA THR A 250 -8.35 -26.77 10.14
C THR A 250 -8.35 -26.69 8.62
N PHE A 251 -7.23 -26.24 8.07
CA PHE A 251 -6.88 -26.41 6.67
C PHE A 251 -6.33 -27.81 6.44
N THR A 252 -6.67 -28.43 5.32
CA THR A 252 -6.07 -29.69 4.88
C THR A 252 -5.69 -29.60 3.43
N ASP A 253 -4.42 -29.85 3.16
CA ASP A 253 -3.86 -29.90 1.85
C ASP A 253 -3.82 -31.34 1.33
N THR A 254 -4.72 -31.64 0.40
CA THR A 254 -4.88 -32.98 -0.18
C THR A 254 -3.85 -33.29 -1.26
N ASP A 255 -3.17 -32.27 -1.80
CA ASP A 255 -2.16 -32.46 -2.86
C ASP A 255 -0.75 -32.73 -2.29
N PHE A 256 -0.61 -32.82 -0.96
CA PHE A 256 0.69 -32.97 -0.29
C PHE A 256 1.46 -34.22 -0.75
N GLY A 257 0.76 -35.30 -1.10
CA GLY A 257 1.40 -36.50 -1.67
C GLY A 257 2.12 -36.25 -3.00
N THR A 258 1.65 -35.28 -3.79
CA THR A 258 2.29 -34.84 -5.05
C THR A 258 3.42 -33.86 -4.80
N TYR A 259 3.31 -33.04 -3.74
CA TYR A 259 4.26 -31.99 -3.38
C TYR A 259 4.79 -32.16 -1.93
N PRO A 260 5.49 -33.27 -1.61
CA PRO A 260 5.82 -33.60 -0.22
C PRO A 260 6.86 -32.66 0.43
N ALA A 261 7.50 -31.80 -0.37
CA ALA A 261 8.55 -30.89 0.06
C ALA A 261 8.11 -29.41 0.11
N ARG A 262 6.82 -29.09 -0.14
CA ARG A 262 6.38 -27.69 -0.15
C ARG A 262 6.26 -27.10 1.25
N PHE A 263 6.56 -25.83 1.34
CA PHE A 263 6.49 -24.98 2.52
C PHE A 263 5.16 -24.25 2.55
N TYR A 264 4.72 -23.87 3.76
CA TYR A 264 3.45 -23.18 3.98
C TYR A 264 3.69 -21.88 4.74
N ARG A 265 2.90 -20.85 4.44
CA ARG A 265 2.81 -19.64 5.26
C ARG A 265 1.38 -19.16 5.39
N VAL A 266 1.13 -18.41 6.45
CA VAL A 266 -0.15 -17.73 6.69
C VAL A 266 0.08 -16.23 6.54
N THR A 267 -0.70 -15.60 5.66
CA THR A 267 -0.56 -14.19 5.29
C THR A 267 -1.90 -13.46 5.44
N LEU A 268 -1.83 -12.14 5.36
CA LEU A 268 -3.00 -11.26 5.34
C LEU A 268 -3.80 -11.43 4.04
N PRO A 269 -5.13 -11.14 4.06
CA PRO A 269 -5.98 -11.15 2.87
C PRO A 269 -5.68 -10.08 1.80
#